data_AF-A0A2V9G2Z1-F1
#
_entry.id   AF-A0A2V9G2Z1-F1
#
_cell.length_a   1.000
_cell.length_b   1.000
_cell.length_c   1.000
_cell.angle_alpha   90.00
_cell.angle_beta   90.00
_cell.angle_gamma   90.00
#
_symmetry.space_group_name_H-M   'P 1'
#
loop_
_entity.id
_entity.type
_entity.pdbx_description
1 polymer ?
#
loop_
_entity_poly.entity_id
_entity_poly.type
_entity_poly.pdbx_seq_one_letter_code
_entity_poly.pdbx_strand_id
1 'polypeptide(L)'
;MRGSQLRHDAIATQYKVSRIPVRGALRQLDAEGLITLVPNRGAVEPALSPDHVDELFSIRALLEPEVLGLSIPRLTEQDLSEAEAVLRR
;
A
#
# COMPACT_ATOMS: atom_id res chain seq x y z
N MET A 1 2.97 -14.57 2.51
CA MET A 1 4.41 -14.56 2.89
C MET A 1 4.50 -14.08 4.33
N ARG A 2 5.46 -14.54 5.14
CA ARG A 2 5.58 -14.07 6.54
C ARG A 2 6.23 -12.69 6.54
N GLY A 3 5.48 -11.66 6.94
CA GLY A 3 5.96 -10.29 7.03
C GLY A 3 7.19 -10.16 7.93
N SER A 4 8.19 -9.42 7.47
CA SER A 4 9.40 -9.12 8.24
C SER A 4 9.08 -8.15 9.37
N GLN A 5 9.51 -8.47 10.59
CA GLN A 5 9.32 -7.61 11.75
C GLN A 5 10.15 -6.32 11.62
N LEU A 6 9.49 -5.17 11.61
CA LEU A 6 10.09 -3.85 11.59
C LEU A 6 10.26 -3.33 13.03
N ARG A 7 11.49 -3.40 13.54
CA ARG A 7 11.84 -2.88 14.87
C ARG A 7 12.20 -1.39 14.79
N HIS A 8 11.56 -0.57 15.63
CA HIS A 8 11.85 0.88 15.76
C HIS A 8 13.34 1.20 15.82
N ASP A 9 14.08 0.44 16.63
CA ASP A 9 15.51 0.68 16.87
C ASP A 9 16.36 0.39 15.63
N ALA A 10 16.03 -0.65 14.87
CA ALA A 10 16.73 -0.98 13.64
C ALA A 10 16.54 0.11 12.57
N ILE A 11 15.32 0.62 12.44
CA ILE A 11 14.99 1.72 11.51
C ILE A 11 15.69 3.01 11.95
N ALA A 12 15.62 3.36 13.23
CA ALA A 12 16.29 4.55 13.76
C ALA A 12 17.81 4.54 13.50
N THR A 13 18.45 3.38 13.72
CA THR A 13 19.87 3.18 13.42
C THR A 13 20.17 3.28 11.93
N GLN A 14 19.39 2.61 11.08
CA GLN A 14 19.58 2.61 9.62
C GLN A 14 19.48 4.03 9.04
N TYR A 15 18.49 4.81 9.48
CA TYR A 15 18.26 6.16 8.99
C TYR A 15 18.99 7.25 9.79
N LYS A 16 19.76 6.88 10.82
CA LYS A 16 20.51 7.81 11.70
C LYS A 16 19.63 8.90 12.31
N VAL A 17 18.41 8.55 12.68
CA VAL A 17 17.42 9.45 13.29
C VAL A 17 17.08 9.00 14.72
N SER A 18 16.45 9.88 15.51
CA SER A 18 15.94 9.52 16.82
C SER A 18 14.69 8.63 16.71
N ARG A 19 14.27 8.00 17.82
CA ARG A 19 13.10 7.11 17.83
C ARG A 19 11.76 7.84 17.65
N ILE A 20 11.71 9.15 17.92
CA ILE A 20 10.50 9.98 17.85
C ILE A 20 9.94 10.05 16.41
N PRO A 21 10.70 10.48 15.38
CA PRO A 21 10.20 10.53 14.00
C PRO A 21 9.85 9.14 13.45
N VAL A 22 10.61 8.10 13.81
CA VAL A 22 10.32 6.71 13.40
C VAL A 22 8.98 6.25 13.94
N ARG A 23 8.69 6.53 15.22
CA ARG A 23 7.39 6.20 15.83
C ARG A 23 6.24 7.00 15.19
N GLY A 24 6.48 8.25 14.80
CA GLY A 24 5.51 9.06 14.06
C GLY A 24 5.17 8.46 12.70
N ALA A 25 6.20 8.13 11.92
CA ALA A 25 6.05 7.51 10.60
C ALA A 25 5.33 6.16 10.66
N LEU A 26 5.70 5.27 11.59
CA LEU A 26 5.04 3.96 11.72
C LEU A 26 3.59 4.08 12.20
N ARG A 27 3.24 5.06 13.03
CA ARG A 27 1.83 5.31 13.39
C ARG A 27 1.01 5.78 12.19
N GLN A 28 1.61 6.60 11.33
CA GLN A 28 0.95 7.03 10.11
C GLN A 28 0.71 5.85 9.16
N LEU A 29 1.72 5.00 8.96
CA LEU A 29 1.59 3.81 8.11
C LEU A 29 0.57 2.79 8.67
N ASP A 30 0.46 2.66 9.99
CA ASP A 30 -0.58 1.84 10.66
C ASP A 30 -1.98 2.42 10.43
N ALA A 31 -2.14 3.74 10.52
CA ALA A 31 -3.40 4.43 10.23
C ALA A 31 -3.81 4.34 8.74
N GLU A 32 -2.83 4.25 7.83
CA GLU A 32 -3.04 4.02 6.41
C GLU A 32 -3.27 2.54 6.07
N GLY A 33 -3.23 1.63 7.06
CA GLY A 33 -3.41 0.20 6.88
C GLY A 33 -2.24 -0.52 6.19
N LEU A 34 -1.10 0.16 6.04
CA LEU A 34 0.09 -0.34 5.36
C LEU A 34 0.96 -1.24 6.24
N ILE A 35 0.78 -1.17 7.56
CA ILE A 35 1.38 -2.05 8.56
C ILE A 35 0.40 -2.28 9.70
N THR A 36 0.69 -3.25 10.58
CA THR A 36 0.03 -3.40 11.87
C THR A 36 1.05 -3.20 12.99
N LEU A 37 0.79 -2.26 13.89
CA LEU A 37 1.61 -2.08 15.09
C LEU A 37 1.24 -3.09 16.17
N VAL A 38 2.16 -3.98 16.49
CA VAL A 38 1.99 -4.97 17.58
C VAL A 38 2.74 -4.50 18.82
N PRO A 39 2.07 -4.40 19.99
CA PRO A 39 2.73 -4.02 21.25
C PRO A 39 3.99 -4.86 21.51
N ASN A 40 5.10 -4.20 21.84
CA ASN A 40 6.41 -4.81 22.11
C ASN A 40 7.04 -5.62 20.95
N ARG A 41 6.39 -5.71 19.79
CA ARG A 41 6.88 -6.40 18.59
C ARG A 41 7.20 -5.47 17.42
N GLY A 42 6.79 -4.20 17.50
CA GLY A 42 7.06 -3.22 16.43
C GLY A 42 6.00 -3.30 15.33
N ALA A 43 6.37 -2.92 14.11
CA ALA A 43 5.48 -2.98 12.96
C ALA A 43 5.62 -4.33 12.25
N VAL A 44 4.49 -4.92 11.85
CA VAL A 44 4.46 -6.09 10.97
C VAL A 44 3.72 -5.71 9.69
N GLU A 45 4.10 -6.37 8.57
CA GLU A 45 3.31 -6.29 7.35
C GLU A 45 1.87 -6.72 7.65
N PRO A 46 0.85 -6.01 7.16
CA PRO A 46 -0.52 -6.45 7.28
C PRO A 46 -0.60 -7.79 6.56
N ALA A 47 -1.07 -8.83 7.24
CA ALA A 47 -1.42 -10.04 6.53
C ALA A 47 -2.55 -9.66 5.56
N LEU A 48 -2.28 -9.75 4.25
CA LEU A 48 -3.33 -9.81 3.23
C LEU A 48 -4.15 -11.08 3.53
N SER A 49 -5.17 -10.93 4.36
CA SER A 49 -6.14 -11.98 4.60
C SER A 49 -7.01 -12.12 3.35
N PRO A 50 -7.52 -13.33 3.06
CA PRO A 50 -8.52 -13.51 2.01
C PRO A 50 -9.68 -12.52 2.15
N ASP A 51 -10.17 -12.31 3.38
CA ASP A 51 -11.27 -11.36 3.66
C ASP A 51 -10.91 -9.91 3.28
N HIS A 52 -9.70 -9.43 3.58
CA HIS A 52 -9.25 -8.09 3.15
C HIS A 52 -9.08 -7.98 1.64
N VAL A 53 -8.63 -9.05 0.99
CA VAL A 53 -8.54 -9.10 -0.47
C VAL A 53 -9.94 -8.99 -1.08
N ASP A 54 -10.89 -9.77 -0.58
CA ASP A 54 -12.28 -9.76 -1.05
C ASP A 54 -12.94 -8.40 -0.84
N GLU A 55 -12.72 -7.75 0.31
CA GLU A 55 -13.19 -6.40 0.58
C GLU A 55 -12.60 -5.38 -0.40
N LEU A 56 -11.28 -5.41 -0.62
CA LEU A 56 -10.59 -4.52 -1.55
C LEU A 56 -11.11 -4.72 -2.99
N PHE A 57 -11.25 -5.96 -3.44
CA PHE A 57 -11.78 -6.25 -4.78
C PHE A 57 -13.25 -5.87 -4.91
N SER A 58 -14.05 -5.95 -3.85
CA SER A 58 -15.45 -5.49 -3.84
C SER A 58 -15.55 -3.98 -4.05
N ILE A 59 -14.70 -3.21 -3.35
CA ILE A 59 -14.63 -1.75 -3.52
C ILE A 59 -14.17 -1.41 -4.94
N ARG A 60 -13.12 -2.07 -5.44
CA ARG A 60 -12.60 -1.84 -6.80
C ARG A 60 -13.64 -2.18 -7.87
N ALA A 61 -14.34 -3.30 -7.74
CA ALA A 61 -15.39 -3.70 -8.67
C ALA A 61 -16.56 -2.72 -8.73
N LEU A 62 -16.84 -1.99 -7.63
CA LEU A 62 -17.86 -0.94 -7.61
C LEU A 62 -17.37 0.35 -8.30
N LEU A 63 -16.10 0.72 -8.13
CA LEU A 63 -15.57 2.01 -8.56
C LEU A 63 -14.95 2.00 -9.96
N GLU A 64 -14.16 0.97 -10.27
CA GLU A 64 -13.37 0.92 -11.50
C GLU A 64 -14.22 0.97 -12.78
N PRO A 65 -15.37 0.28 -12.90
CA PRO A 65 -16.19 0.37 -14.10
C PRO A 65 -16.71 1.78 -14.39
N GLU A 66 -17.15 2.50 -13.35
CA GLU A 66 -17.62 3.88 -13.46
C GLU A 66 -16.47 4.82 -13.86
N VAL A 67 -15.33 4.71 -13.17
CA VAL A 67 -14.13 5.50 -13.49
C VAL A 67 -13.66 5.24 -14.91
N LEU A 68 -13.68 3.99 -15.36
CA LEU A 68 -13.31 3.62 -16.72
C LEU A 68 -14.31 4.17 -17.74
N GLY A 69 -15.61 4.06 -17.47
CA GLY A 69 -16.67 4.61 -18.32
C GLY A 69 -16.56 6.12 -18.52
N LEU A 70 -16.19 6.86 -17.46
CA LEU A 70 -15.95 8.30 -17.53
C LEU A 70 -14.63 8.67 -18.24
N SER A 71 -13.63 7.79 -18.14
CA SER A 71 -12.29 8.02 -18.72
C SER A 71 -12.22 7.71 -20.21
N ILE A 72 -12.88 6.65 -20.67
CA ILE A 72 -12.79 6.15 -22.06
C ILE A 72 -12.99 7.26 -23.12
N PRO A 73 -14.00 8.15 -23.03
CA PRO A 73 -14.21 9.19 -24.04
C PRO A 73 -13.09 10.24 -24.12
N ARG A 74 -12.18 10.28 -23.13
CA ARG A 74 -11.10 11.24 -23.00
C ARG A 74 -9.72 10.63 -23.23
N LEU A 75 -9.64 9.31 -23.44
CA LEU A 75 -8.36 8.64 -23.69
C LEU A 75 -7.77 9.11 -25.02
N THR A 76 -6.46 9.33 -25.00
CA THR A 76 -5.65 9.67 -26.15
C THR A 76 -4.84 8.46 -26.62
N GLU A 77 -4.28 8.56 -27.83
CA GLU A 77 -3.37 7.54 -28.35
C GLU A 77 -2.14 7.34 -27.46
N GLN A 78 -1.69 8.41 -26.79
CA GLN A 78 -0.58 8.33 -25.85
C GLN A 78 -0.95 7.49 -24.62
N ASP A 79 -2.16 7.66 -24.06
CA ASP A 79 -2.62 6.88 -22.91
C ASP A 79 -2.68 5.38 -23.24
N LEU A 80 -3.13 5.03 -24.46
CA LEU A 80 -3.19 3.65 -24.93
C LEU A 80 -1.78 3.06 -25.14
N SER A 81 -0.86 3.83 -25.72
CA SER A 81 0.53 3.42 -25.90
C SER A 81 1.24 3.16 -24.57
N GLU A 82 1.01 4.03 -23.57
CA GLU A 82 1.54 3.86 -22.21
C GLU A 82 0.95 2.61 -21.54
N ALA A 83 -0.36 2.36 -21.69
CA ALA A 83 -1.00 1.15 -21.17
C ALA A 83 -0.46 -0.13 -21.83
N GLU A 84 -0.24 -0.14 -23.15
CA GLU A 84 0.37 -1.27 -23.86
C GLU A 84 1.81 -1.54 -23.40
N ALA A 85 2.58 -0.50 -23.10
CA ALA A 85 3.96 -0.64 -22.64
C ALA A 85 4.03 -1.36 -21.29
N VAL A 86 3.03 -1.19 -20.40
CA VAL A 86 2.95 -1.92 -19.13
C VAL A 86 2.80 -3.43 -19.35
N LEU A 87 2.04 -3.86 -20.35
CA LEU A 87 1.83 -5.29 -20.65
C LEU A 87 3.08 -5.99 -21.20
N ARG A 88 4.05 -5.24 -21.72
CA ARG A 88 5.30 -5.77 -22.30
C ARG A 88 6.46 -5.83 -21.29
N ARG A 89 6.22 -5.46 -20.03
CA ARG A 89 7.22 -5.32 -18.97
C ARG A 89 7.16 -6.49 -17.99
#